data_AF-A0A6C1DZX2-F1
#
_entry.id   AF-A0A6C1DZX2-F1
#
_cell.length_a   1.000
_cell.length_b   1.000
_cell.length_c   1.000
_cell.angle_alpha   90.00
_cell.angle_beta   90.00
_cell.angle_gamma   90.00
#
_symmetry.space_group_name_H-M   'P 1'
#
loop_
_entity.id
_entity.type
_entity.pdbx_description
1 polymer ?
#
loop_
_entity_poly.entity_id
_entity_poly.type
_entity_poly.pdbx_seq_one_letter_code
_entity_poly.pdbx_strand_id
1 'polypeptide(L)'
;MVLRIRRIKKLAPLIFTSLLSLIVLFRVYRQYPFSDHFETRREDDRSGNVHCFSRLRQIEEYEKPELTSKFYEPNRWKSFISYVTRSRKDVKTVSRSLSNLDLYQKCSKEIRADQDISLLHSIETKLFPYINFTALNSEQSHNFWPVHTRFDGTKYRGQVLQFSSENNSFIGTSPIEFKASEPFWENWLNSALQRNSKGVVMSVSDYLVADTIRLIRVLRLLNNSLPIEIVHKSDLHESSQQLLIAAARESGSLNYPPQELWFLDVKDMLNDEYLARFKRFSNKWLAITFCSFQIPIFLDSDTVPFVPLDTLYEIDGFKRTGTLFFKDRSFPTSKLSPLQVKVLKQIINNSLDVSSDSEQGFEILKHNLNDEMAIDAIEALIFKKQKHYMDSGLVIFDKQKHFFCLPIAIMLQFSPIQEFFHGDKEWFWLSLFISKKEFTFYPIEASNVGRLEKPETLESSTICSTQLSHTDVYGNLLWLNGGLSVCKKNCWNYDFTKRKEIAAKYKSVDELRNYYQSPVKLEAVIIPDVSKSPWSQQSECVMYSYCTHYRKGQYGKLIEFTDSQKKYYEKVVELWNKVV
;
A
#
# COMPACT_ATOMS: atom_id res chain seq x y z
N MET A 1 13.37 54.53 42.17
CA MET A 1 14.15 53.41 42.75
C MET A 1 14.64 52.54 41.62
N VAL A 2 15.86 52.78 41.16
CA VAL A 2 16.49 52.16 39.98
C VAL A 2 17.67 51.33 40.49
N LEU A 3 17.72 50.04 40.19
CA LEU A 3 18.95 49.23 40.32
C LEU A 3 19.09 48.29 39.11
N ARG A 4 20.09 48.63 38.30
CA ARG A 4 20.54 47.99 37.06
C ARG A 4 21.08 46.58 37.33
N ILE A 5 20.59 45.58 36.60
CA ILE A 5 21.26 44.29 36.41
C ILE A 5 22.17 44.41 35.17
N ARG A 6 23.46 44.60 35.38
CA ARG A 6 24.54 44.38 34.40
C ARG A 6 25.57 43.47 35.08
N ARG A 7 25.55 42.16 34.79
CA ARG A 7 26.71 41.20 34.86
C ARG A 7 26.26 39.73 34.68
N ILE A 8 25.81 39.32 33.49
CA ILE A 8 25.76 37.89 33.10
C ILE A 8 26.12 37.73 31.61
N LYS A 9 27.36 38.05 31.22
CA LYS A 9 27.91 37.72 29.88
C LYS A 9 29.35 37.22 29.89
N LYS A 10 29.88 36.77 31.03
CA LYS A 10 31.26 36.22 31.12
C LYS A 10 31.40 34.85 31.79
N LEU A 11 30.32 34.18 32.22
CA LEU A 11 30.41 32.82 32.81
C LEU A 11 30.21 31.67 31.81
N ALA A 12 29.41 31.85 30.75
CA ALA A 12 29.15 30.78 29.78
C ALA A 12 30.39 30.28 28.99
N PRO A 13 31.31 31.13 28.51
CA PRO A 13 32.47 30.65 27.77
C PRO A 13 33.54 29.98 28.66
N LEU A 14 33.64 30.36 29.94
CA LEU A 14 34.58 29.76 30.90
C LEU A 14 34.19 28.33 31.33
N ILE A 15 32.89 28.04 31.40
CA ILE A 15 32.38 26.70 31.69
C ILE A 15 32.62 25.77 30.47
N PHE A 16 32.47 26.29 29.26
CA PHE A 16 32.67 25.51 28.03
C PHE A 16 34.13 25.16 27.78
N THR A 17 35.07 26.07 28.06
CA THR A 17 36.52 25.80 27.96
C THR A 17 37.03 24.85 29.06
N SER A 18 36.39 24.87 30.24
CA SER A 18 36.73 23.95 31.34
C SER A 18 36.29 22.51 31.03
N LEU A 19 35.08 22.32 30.46
CA LEU A 19 34.59 20.99 30.09
C LEU A 19 35.39 20.37 28.94
N LEU A 20 35.80 21.16 27.94
CA LEU A 20 36.59 20.68 26.81
C LEU A 20 37.99 20.24 27.25
N SER A 21 38.61 21.00 28.17
CA SER A 21 39.90 20.66 28.78
C SER A 21 39.84 19.35 29.59
N LEU A 22 38.74 19.11 30.31
CA LEU A 22 38.49 17.88 31.05
C LEU A 22 38.31 16.65 30.14
N ILE A 23 37.65 16.81 29.00
CA ILE A 23 37.47 15.73 28.00
C ILE A 23 38.80 15.38 27.33
N VAL A 24 39.65 16.38 27.04
CA VAL A 24 40.97 16.17 26.44
C VAL A 24 41.93 15.52 27.46
N LEU A 25 41.96 15.98 28.71
CA LEU A 25 42.76 15.37 29.79
C LEU A 25 42.32 13.93 30.09
N PHE A 26 41.02 13.64 30.05
CA PHE A 26 40.50 12.27 30.24
C PHE A 26 40.89 11.32 29.10
N ARG A 27 41.04 11.84 27.87
CA ARG A 27 41.50 11.04 26.71
C ARG A 27 43.01 10.80 26.72
N VAL A 28 43.82 11.77 27.16
CA VAL A 28 45.28 11.64 27.27
C VAL A 28 45.67 10.68 28.41
N TYR A 29 44.95 10.70 29.53
CA TYR A 29 45.21 9.82 30.68
C TYR A 29 44.87 8.33 30.43
N ARG A 30 44.02 8.03 29.43
CA ARG A 30 43.58 6.65 29.13
C ARG A 30 44.32 5.94 27.98
N GLN A 31 45.39 6.52 27.43
CA GLN A 31 46.17 5.93 26.31
C GLN A 31 45.30 5.34 25.19
N TYR A 32 44.27 6.06 24.72
CA TYR A 32 43.61 5.69 23.47
C TYR A 32 44.47 6.16 22.29
N PRO A 33 44.95 5.25 21.41
CA PRO A 33 45.76 5.64 20.25
C PRO A 33 44.92 6.49 19.29
N PHE A 34 45.53 7.58 18.78
CA PHE A 34 44.89 8.60 17.95
C PHE A 34 44.93 8.26 16.44
N SER A 35 44.99 6.98 16.11
CA SER A 35 45.06 6.49 14.73
C SER A 35 44.41 5.11 14.63
N ASP A 36 43.09 5.03 14.81
CA ASP A 36 42.38 3.87 14.30
C ASP A 36 42.25 4.03 12.79
N HIS A 37 42.95 3.15 12.09
CA HIS A 37 42.99 2.99 10.66
C HIS A 37 41.60 3.18 10.02
N PHE A 38 41.54 4.08 9.04
CA PHE A 38 40.68 3.88 7.87
C PHE A 38 41.20 2.63 7.13
N GLU A 39 40.96 1.44 7.67
CA GLU A 39 40.76 0.26 6.83
C GLU A 39 39.32 0.34 6.34
N THR A 40 39.12 1.10 5.26
CA THR A 40 38.19 0.63 4.25
C THR A 40 38.68 -0.77 3.87
N ARG A 41 38.04 -1.82 4.40
CA ARG A 41 38.02 -3.09 3.66
C ARG A 41 37.41 -2.74 2.32
N ARG A 42 38.27 -2.50 1.34
CA ARG A 42 37.99 -2.91 -0.02
C ARG A 42 37.66 -4.38 0.12
N GLU A 43 36.38 -4.73 0.00
CA GLU A 43 36.06 -6.05 -0.51
C GLU A 43 36.80 -6.12 -1.84
N ASP A 44 37.89 -6.88 -1.82
CA ASP A 44 38.62 -7.26 -3.00
C ASP A 44 37.60 -7.95 -3.91
N ASP A 45 37.20 -7.25 -4.96
CA ASP A 45 36.36 -7.72 -6.05
C ASP A 45 37.18 -8.67 -6.96
N ARG A 46 37.86 -9.62 -6.31
CA ARG A 46 38.76 -10.61 -6.88
C ARG A 46 38.61 -11.94 -6.14
N SER A 47 37.38 -12.47 -6.10
CA SER A 47 37.18 -13.93 -6.08
C SER A 47 35.83 -14.29 -6.67
N GLY A 48 35.84 -15.14 -7.69
CA GLY A 48 34.66 -15.54 -8.44
C GLY A 48 33.63 -16.30 -7.59
N ASN A 49 32.36 -16.17 -7.97
CA ASN A 49 31.26 -17.03 -7.55
C ASN A 49 31.33 -17.54 -6.10
N VAL A 50 31.23 -16.62 -5.15
CA VAL A 50 30.77 -16.99 -3.79
C VAL A 50 29.34 -17.54 -3.97
N HIS A 51 29.20 -18.87 -3.91
CA HIS A 51 27.91 -19.57 -4.06
C HIS A 51 26.89 -18.94 -3.11
N CYS A 52 25.69 -18.57 -3.58
CA CYS A 52 24.68 -17.84 -2.80
C CYS A 52 24.49 -18.41 -1.37
N PHE A 53 24.47 -19.74 -1.27
CA PHE A 53 24.39 -20.51 -0.02
C PHE A 53 25.56 -20.33 0.97
N SER A 54 26.78 -20.07 0.50
CA SER A 54 27.90 -19.80 1.39
C SER A 54 27.71 -18.49 2.17
N ARG A 55 27.16 -17.46 1.51
CA ARG A 55 26.80 -16.20 2.17
C ARG A 55 25.62 -16.41 3.13
N LEU A 56 24.60 -17.16 2.73
CA LEU A 56 23.49 -17.50 3.63
C LEU A 56 23.94 -18.27 4.87
N ARG A 57 24.87 -19.23 4.75
CA ARG A 57 25.43 -19.97 5.91
C ARG A 57 26.17 -19.04 6.86
N GLN A 58 27.01 -18.14 6.33
CA GLN A 58 27.69 -17.14 7.16
C GLN A 58 26.69 -16.29 7.95
N ILE A 59 25.64 -15.84 7.27
CA ILE A 59 24.57 -15.05 7.86
C ILE A 59 23.84 -15.87 8.95
N GLU A 60 23.55 -17.14 8.68
CA GLU A 60 22.85 -18.02 9.61
C GLU A 60 23.70 -18.41 10.83
N GLU A 61 25.01 -18.58 10.68
CA GLU A 61 25.90 -19.01 11.75
C GLU A 61 26.39 -17.84 12.61
N TYR A 62 26.84 -16.75 11.96
CA TYR A 62 27.55 -15.66 12.61
C TYR A 62 26.70 -14.39 12.80
N GLU A 63 25.64 -14.24 12.02
CA GLU A 63 24.77 -13.05 12.04
C GLU A 63 23.35 -13.36 12.56
N LYS A 64 23.17 -14.46 13.33
CA LYS A 64 21.89 -14.86 13.96
C LYS A 64 21.08 -13.70 14.57
N PRO A 65 21.68 -12.77 15.34
CA PRO A 65 20.97 -11.63 15.93
C PRO A 65 20.39 -10.65 14.88
N GLU A 66 20.91 -10.68 13.66
CA GLU A 66 20.64 -9.71 12.59
C GLU A 66 19.58 -10.23 11.58
N LEU A 67 19.28 -11.53 11.58
CA LEU A 67 18.07 -12.12 10.98
C LEU A 67 16.87 -12.18 11.93
N THR A 68 16.97 -11.58 13.11
CA THR A 68 15.99 -11.83 14.17
C THR A 68 14.57 -11.45 13.78
N SER A 69 13.64 -12.37 14.07
CA SER A 69 12.19 -12.13 14.14
C SER A 69 11.84 -10.88 14.95
N LYS A 70 12.72 -10.49 15.89
CA LYS A 70 12.72 -9.21 16.60
C LYS A 70 12.46 -8.01 15.69
N PHE A 71 12.89 -7.99 14.42
CA PHE A 71 12.61 -6.87 13.50
C PHE A 71 11.10 -6.59 13.41
N TYR A 72 10.33 -7.66 13.43
CA TYR A 72 8.88 -7.67 13.31
C TYR A 72 8.16 -7.58 14.66
N GLU A 73 8.86 -7.67 15.81
CA GLU A 73 8.26 -7.60 17.15
C GLU A 73 7.53 -6.27 17.40
N PRO A 74 6.24 -6.28 17.83
CA PRO A 74 5.42 -5.06 18.00
C PRO A 74 6.07 -3.95 18.83
N ASN A 75 6.86 -4.31 19.85
CA ASN A 75 7.42 -3.37 20.81
C ASN A 75 8.79 -2.79 20.43
N ARG A 76 9.42 -3.28 19.34
CA ARG A 76 10.77 -2.86 18.95
C ARG A 76 10.82 -1.40 18.49
N TRP A 77 9.76 -0.92 17.83
CA TRP A 77 9.72 0.40 17.21
C TRP A 77 8.75 1.31 17.98
N LYS A 78 9.29 2.14 18.88
CA LYS A 78 8.49 3.03 19.75
C LYS A 78 7.97 4.28 19.03
N SER A 79 8.64 4.72 17.96
CA SER A 79 8.23 5.78 17.02
C SER A 79 9.33 6.05 15.99
N PHE A 80 9.02 6.72 14.88
CA PHE A 80 10.02 7.27 13.95
C PHE A 80 11.04 8.19 14.64
N ILE A 81 10.61 9.01 15.60
CA ILE A 81 11.52 9.89 16.35
C ILE A 81 12.55 9.05 17.14
N SER A 82 12.15 7.87 17.66
CA SER A 82 13.09 6.93 18.26
C SER A 82 14.04 6.29 17.24
N TYR A 83 13.56 6.02 16.02
CA TYR A 83 14.36 5.45 14.92
C TYR A 83 15.47 6.42 14.47
N VAL A 84 15.17 7.72 14.39
CA VAL A 84 16.14 8.74 13.94
C VAL A 84 16.91 9.43 15.07
N THR A 85 16.68 9.08 16.34
CA THR A 85 17.58 9.49 17.43
C THR A 85 18.66 8.44 17.69
N ARG A 86 18.52 7.22 17.13
CA ARG A 86 19.47 6.10 17.18
C ARG A 86 20.29 5.91 15.88
N SER A 87 20.48 7.00 15.14
CA SER A 87 20.30 7.21 13.68
C SER A 87 21.31 6.69 12.63
N ARG A 88 22.03 5.59 12.86
CA ARG A 88 22.71 4.87 11.76
C ARG A 88 22.48 3.37 11.77
N LYS A 89 22.26 2.80 12.95
CA LYS A 89 22.11 1.34 13.11
C LYS A 89 20.79 0.84 12.50
N ASP A 90 19.73 1.64 12.58
CA ASP A 90 18.39 1.20 12.17
C ASP A 90 18.14 1.35 10.65
N VAL A 91 18.75 2.32 9.97
CA VAL A 91 18.77 2.38 8.47
C VAL A 91 19.55 1.21 7.89
N LYS A 92 20.71 0.90 8.50
CA LYS A 92 21.47 -0.32 8.17
C LYS A 92 20.63 -1.57 8.40
N THR A 93 19.81 -1.60 9.46
CA THR A 93 18.92 -2.76 9.74
C THR A 93 17.90 -2.94 8.62
N VAL A 94 17.18 -1.89 8.21
CA VAL A 94 16.20 -1.99 7.10
C VAL A 94 16.88 -2.38 5.79
N SER A 95 18.00 -1.73 5.45
CA SER A 95 18.77 -2.03 4.22
C SER A 95 19.27 -3.49 4.22
N ARG A 96 19.69 -3.99 5.38
CA ARG A 96 20.11 -5.38 5.55
C ARG A 96 18.93 -6.35 5.45
N SER A 97 17.78 -6.03 6.03
CA SER A 97 16.57 -6.85 5.86
C SER A 97 16.17 -6.98 4.38
N LEU A 98 16.28 -5.89 3.61
CA LEU A 98 16.11 -5.94 2.14
C LEU A 98 17.15 -6.83 1.46
N SER A 99 18.43 -6.64 1.81
CA SER A 99 19.53 -7.45 1.24
C SER A 99 19.37 -8.93 1.55
N ASN A 100 18.88 -9.28 2.75
CA ASN A 100 18.63 -10.67 3.15
C ASN A 100 17.45 -11.28 2.37
N LEU A 101 16.40 -10.50 2.09
CA LEU A 101 15.28 -10.94 1.25
C LEU A 101 15.73 -11.18 -0.20
N ASP A 102 16.50 -10.26 -0.77
CA ASP A 102 17.07 -10.41 -2.13
C ASP A 102 18.00 -11.63 -2.22
N LEU A 103 18.90 -11.79 -1.24
CA LEU A 103 19.79 -12.94 -1.17
C LEU A 103 19.00 -14.26 -1.03
N TYR A 104 17.98 -14.32 -0.18
CA TYR A 104 17.10 -15.48 -0.06
C TYR A 104 16.42 -15.79 -1.41
N GLN A 105 15.88 -14.79 -2.09
CA GLN A 105 15.22 -14.98 -3.40
C GLN A 105 16.20 -15.47 -4.47
N LYS A 106 17.44 -14.98 -4.46
CA LYS A 106 18.47 -15.46 -5.36
C LYS A 106 18.79 -16.92 -5.07
N CYS A 107 19.00 -17.26 -3.80
CA CYS A 107 19.37 -18.61 -3.40
C CYS A 107 18.24 -19.62 -3.61
N SER A 108 16.97 -19.22 -3.49
CA SER A 108 15.82 -20.10 -3.77
C SER A 108 15.80 -20.64 -5.20
N LYS A 109 16.50 -19.97 -6.13
CA LYS A 109 16.62 -20.37 -7.54
C LYS A 109 17.89 -21.16 -7.87
N GLU A 110 18.83 -21.26 -6.93
CA GLU A 110 20.15 -21.88 -7.14
C GLU A 110 20.35 -23.14 -6.28
N ILE A 111 19.27 -23.80 -5.85
CA ILE A 111 19.31 -25.00 -5.00
C ILE A 111 20.00 -26.16 -5.74
N ARG A 112 20.97 -26.82 -5.09
CA ARG A 112 21.72 -27.95 -5.67
C ARG A 112 21.74 -29.21 -4.80
N ALA A 113 21.40 -29.12 -3.53
CA ALA A 113 21.46 -30.23 -2.58
C ALA A 113 20.42 -30.09 -1.45
N ASP A 114 20.11 -31.18 -0.76
CA ASP A 114 19.13 -31.19 0.36
C ASP A 114 19.54 -30.29 1.54
N GLN A 115 20.85 -30.13 1.78
CA GLN A 115 21.38 -29.24 2.81
C GLN A 115 21.02 -27.76 2.54
N ASP A 116 20.92 -27.39 1.27
CA ASP A 116 20.55 -26.04 0.84
C ASP A 116 19.08 -25.76 1.18
N ILE A 117 18.19 -26.74 1.00
CA ILE A 117 16.78 -26.65 1.40
C ILE A 117 16.64 -26.46 2.91
N SER A 118 17.34 -27.29 3.70
CA SER A 118 17.29 -27.20 5.17
C SER A 118 17.72 -25.81 5.66
N LEU A 119 18.74 -25.22 5.03
CA LEU A 119 19.18 -23.85 5.32
C LEU A 119 18.11 -22.82 4.95
N LEU A 120 17.48 -22.93 3.77
CA LEU A 120 16.43 -21.99 3.34
C LEU A 120 15.23 -22.03 4.27
N HIS A 121 14.75 -23.21 4.67
CA HIS A 121 13.63 -23.33 5.62
C HIS A 121 13.96 -22.67 6.97
N SER A 122 15.19 -22.87 7.48
CA SER A 122 15.63 -22.16 8.70
C SER A 122 15.63 -20.63 8.52
N ILE A 123 15.99 -20.14 7.34
CA ILE A 123 15.97 -18.70 7.02
C ILE A 123 14.54 -18.18 6.87
N GLU A 124 13.62 -18.94 6.27
CA GLU A 124 12.21 -18.55 6.09
C GLU A 124 11.53 -18.23 7.41
N THR A 125 11.75 -19.08 8.43
CA THR A 125 11.20 -18.86 9.78
C THR A 125 11.64 -17.52 10.40
N LYS A 126 12.77 -16.99 9.96
CA LYS A 126 13.36 -15.73 10.43
C LYS A 126 12.93 -14.53 9.58
N LEU A 127 12.86 -14.71 8.26
CA LEU A 127 12.48 -13.65 7.32
C LEU A 127 10.96 -13.40 7.28
N PHE A 128 10.16 -14.44 7.48
CA PHE A 128 8.70 -14.39 7.41
C PHE A 128 8.07 -14.93 8.71
N PRO A 129 8.43 -14.38 9.88
CA PRO A 129 8.01 -14.94 11.17
C PRO A 129 6.49 -14.82 11.42
N TYR A 130 5.80 -14.04 10.58
CA TYR A 130 4.34 -13.92 10.57
C TYR A 130 3.64 -15.14 9.94
N ILE A 131 4.36 -16.02 9.25
CA ILE A 131 3.85 -17.30 8.77
C ILE A 131 4.00 -18.35 9.87
N ASN A 132 2.97 -19.17 10.06
CA ASN A 132 2.96 -20.24 11.06
C ASN A 132 3.72 -21.48 10.56
N PHE A 133 5.03 -21.36 10.37
CA PHE A 133 5.88 -22.49 9.94
C PHE A 133 5.87 -23.64 10.96
N THR A 134 5.64 -23.36 12.25
CA THR A 134 5.48 -24.40 13.27
C THR A 134 4.30 -25.31 12.95
N ALA A 135 3.14 -24.75 12.58
CA ALA A 135 1.99 -25.56 12.16
C ALA A 135 2.27 -26.29 10.84
N LEU A 136 2.86 -25.60 9.84
CA LEU A 136 3.19 -26.20 8.54
C LEU A 136 4.12 -27.41 8.66
N ASN A 137 5.08 -27.37 9.58
CA ASN A 137 6.08 -28.43 9.77
C ASN A 137 5.66 -29.47 10.84
N SER A 138 4.45 -29.37 11.38
CA SER A 138 3.94 -30.32 12.37
C SER A 138 3.22 -31.51 11.73
N GLU A 139 2.91 -32.53 12.53
CA GLU A 139 2.01 -33.64 12.13
C GLU A 139 0.60 -33.14 11.72
N GLN A 140 0.24 -31.92 12.11
CA GLN A 140 -1.03 -31.26 11.79
C GLN A 140 -0.90 -30.25 10.65
N SER A 141 0.07 -30.41 9.75
CA SER A 141 0.30 -29.51 8.60
C SER A 141 -0.93 -29.28 7.72
N HIS A 142 -1.87 -30.22 7.68
CA HIS A 142 -3.15 -30.06 6.99
C HIS A 142 -4.00 -28.90 7.53
N ASN A 143 -3.85 -28.53 8.81
CA ASN A 143 -4.55 -27.41 9.44
C ASN A 143 -3.91 -26.05 9.15
N PHE A 144 -2.67 -26.00 8.63
CA PHE A 144 -2.01 -24.74 8.28
C PHE A 144 -2.73 -24.03 7.11
N TRP A 145 -3.22 -24.81 6.15
CA TRP A 145 -3.74 -24.28 4.89
C TRP A 145 -5.04 -23.49 5.08
N PRO A 146 -5.27 -22.46 4.24
CA PRO A 146 -6.42 -21.58 4.41
C PRO A 146 -7.72 -22.31 4.04
N VAL A 147 -8.85 -21.71 4.46
CA VAL A 147 -10.19 -22.24 4.21
C VAL A 147 -10.94 -21.33 3.25
N HIS A 148 -11.34 -21.87 2.11
CA HIS A 148 -12.27 -21.24 1.17
C HIS A 148 -13.69 -21.66 1.52
N THR A 149 -14.59 -20.69 1.67
CA THR A 149 -16.04 -20.91 1.80
C THR A 149 -16.74 -20.27 0.62
N ARG A 150 -17.49 -21.05 -0.16
CA ARG A 150 -18.28 -20.58 -1.29
C ARG A 150 -19.63 -20.02 -0.82
N PHE A 151 -20.26 -19.16 -1.61
CA PHE A 151 -21.58 -18.59 -1.33
C PHE A 151 -22.68 -19.62 -1.01
N ASP A 152 -22.54 -20.87 -1.47
CA ASP A 152 -23.49 -21.96 -1.22
C ASP A 152 -23.19 -22.74 0.09
N GLY A 153 -22.19 -22.30 0.85
CA GLY A 153 -21.77 -22.91 2.11
C GLY A 153 -20.72 -24.01 1.96
N THR A 154 -20.35 -24.39 0.73
CA THR A 154 -19.32 -25.42 0.51
C THR A 154 -17.95 -24.92 0.97
N LYS A 155 -17.20 -25.77 1.68
CA LYS A 155 -15.90 -25.42 2.26
C LYS A 155 -14.79 -26.29 1.70
N TYR A 156 -13.65 -25.67 1.40
CA TYR A 156 -12.44 -26.33 0.92
C TYR A 156 -11.25 -25.85 1.73
N ARG A 157 -10.48 -26.77 2.31
CA ARG A 157 -9.22 -26.45 3.01
C ARG A 157 -8.05 -26.96 2.20
N GLY A 158 -7.03 -26.12 2.01
CA GLY A 158 -5.82 -26.51 1.29
C GLY A 158 -6.10 -26.93 -0.15
N GLN A 159 -6.99 -26.21 -0.82
CA GLN A 159 -7.34 -26.43 -2.21
C GLN A 159 -7.09 -25.16 -3.03
N VAL A 160 -6.63 -25.35 -4.26
CA VAL A 160 -6.61 -24.33 -5.31
C VAL A 160 -7.98 -24.31 -5.96
N LEU A 161 -8.59 -23.13 -6.03
CA LEU A 161 -9.81 -22.92 -6.80
C LEU A 161 -9.48 -22.87 -8.29
N GLN A 162 -10.24 -23.60 -9.10
CA GLN A 162 -10.09 -23.62 -10.55
C GLN A 162 -11.27 -22.90 -11.22
N PHE A 163 -10.93 -21.98 -12.11
CA PHE A 163 -11.85 -21.16 -12.89
C PHE A 163 -11.62 -21.36 -14.38
N SER A 164 -12.70 -21.33 -15.17
CA SER A 164 -12.63 -21.39 -16.63
C SER A 164 -11.90 -20.17 -17.19
N SER A 165 -10.97 -20.37 -18.13
CA SER A 165 -10.29 -19.28 -18.83
C SER A 165 -11.20 -18.52 -19.79
N GLU A 166 -12.34 -19.08 -20.17
CA GLU A 166 -13.25 -18.48 -21.15
C GLU A 166 -14.21 -17.47 -20.50
N ASN A 167 -14.73 -17.79 -19.32
CA ASN A 167 -15.81 -17.02 -18.69
C ASN A 167 -15.62 -16.83 -17.18
N ASN A 168 -14.48 -17.23 -16.62
CA ASN A 168 -14.13 -17.15 -15.21
C ASN A 168 -15.09 -17.91 -14.25
N SER A 169 -15.92 -18.82 -14.75
CA SER A 169 -16.80 -19.63 -13.90
C SER A 169 -15.99 -20.64 -13.09
N PHE A 170 -16.37 -20.90 -11.84
CA PHE A 170 -15.79 -21.97 -11.04
C PHE A 170 -16.04 -23.35 -11.69
N ILE A 171 -14.98 -24.15 -11.84
CA ILE A 171 -15.03 -25.48 -12.48
C ILE A 171 -14.62 -26.63 -11.55
N GLY A 172 -14.00 -26.33 -10.41
CA GLY A 172 -13.61 -27.35 -9.44
C GLY A 172 -12.44 -26.91 -8.58
N THR A 173 -11.85 -27.86 -7.86
CA THR A 173 -10.68 -27.63 -7.02
C THR A 173 -9.61 -28.68 -7.27
N SER A 174 -8.36 -28.34 -6.94
CA SER A 174 -7.26 -29.29 -6.83
C SER A 174 -6.51 -29.09 -5.51
N PRO A 175 -5.93 -30.14 -4.91
CA PRO A 175 -5.13 -29.99 -3.70
C PRO A 175 -3.96 -29.01 -3.88
N ILE A 176 -3.64 -28.24 -2.85
CA ILE A 176 -2.37 -27.52 -2.78
C ILE A 176 -1.27 -28.55 -2.52
N GLU A 177 -0.39 -28.74 -3.49
CA GLU A 177 0.77 -29.62 -3.33
C GLU A 177 1.90 -28.88 -2.61
N PHE A 178 2.35 -29.43 -1.48
CA PHE A 178 3.51 -28.91 -0.75
C PHE A 178 4.64 -29.91 -0.74
N LYS A 179 5.77 -29.50 -1.31
CA LYS A 179 7.00 -30.28 -1.37
C LYS A 179 7.99 -29.71 -0.35
N ALA A 180 8.31 -30.53 0.65
CA ALA A 180 9.34 -30.19 1.63
C ALA A 180 10.73 -30.01 0.99
N SER A 181 10.95 -30.46 -0.24
CA SER A 181 12.17 -30.22 -1.01
C SER A 181 12.19 -28.86 -1.73
N GLU A 182 11.20 -27.99 -1.50
CA GLU A 182 11.11 -26.67 -2.12
C GLU A 182 10.89 -25.58 -1.04
N PRO A 183 11.34 -24.34 -1.26
CA PRO A 183 11.05 -23.20 -0.37
C PRO A 183 9.54 -22.89 -0.32
N PHE A 184 9.06 -22.31 0.79
CA PHE A 184 7.65 -22.01 0.99
C PHE A 184 7.06 -21.12 -0.10
N TRP A 185 7.73 -20.05 -0.48
CA TRP A 185 7.21 -19.12 -1.48
C TRP A 185 7.24 -19.69 -2.91
N GLU A 186 8.15 -20.61 -3.20
CA GLU A 186 8.16 -21.34 -4.48
C GLU A 186 6.99 -22.34 -4.52
N ASN A 187 6.77 -23.10 -3.43
CA ASN A 187 5.57 -23.93 -3.28
C ASN A 187 4.29 -23.11 -3.45
N TRP A 188 4.20 -21.94 -2.79
CA TRP A 188 3.03 -21.08 -2.88
C TRP A 188 2.76 -20.64 -4.32
N LEU A 189 3.79 -20.12 -5.01
CA LEU A 189 3.65 -19.61 -6.37
C LEU A 189 3.28 -20.71 -7.37
N ASN A 190 3.83 -21.91 -7.21
CA ASN A 190 3.67 -23.01 -8.16
C ASN A 190 2.44 -23.89 -7.89
N SER A 191 2.02 -24.01 -6.63
CA SER A 191 1.01 -24.99 -6.20
C SER A 191 -0.25 -24.38 -5.60
N ALA A 192 -0.25 -23.11 -5.18
CA ALA A 192 -1.42 -22.48 -4.56
C ALA A 192 -2.20 -21.56 -5.52
N LEU A 193 -1.71 -21.35 -6.75
CA LEU A 193 -2.31 -20.43 -7.72
C LEU A 193 -2.66 -21.14 -9.03
N GLN A 194 -3.84 -20.86 -9.55
CA GLN A 194 -4.18 -21.25 -10.92
C GLN A 194 -3.54 -20.25 -11.91
N ARG A 195 -2.82 -20.75 -12.91
CA ARG A 195 -2.24 -19.91 -13.97
C ARG A 195 -3.30 -19.12 -14.73
N ASN A 196 -3.00 -17.86 -15.02
CA ASN A 196 -3.83 -16.88 -15.73
C ASN A 196 -5.20 -16.59 -15.07
N SER A 197 -5.43 -17.08 -13.86
CA SER A 197 -6.67 -16.80 -13.13
C SER A 197 -6.78 -15.32 -12.76
N LYS A 198 -7.99 -14.80 -12.93
CA LYS A 198 -8.36 -13.40 -12.70
C LYS A 198 -9.53 -13.37 -11.73
N GLY A 199 -9.58 -12.34 -10.88
CA GLY A 199 -10.66 -12.19 -9.92
C GLY A 199 -10.61 -10.86 -9.19
N VAL A 200 -11.73 -10.48 -8.57
CA VAL A 200 -11.81 -9.31 -7.70
C VAL A 200 -11.49 -9.75 -6.28
N VAL A 201 -10.60 -9.03 -5.62
CA VAL A 201 -10.16 -9.34 -4.25
C VAL A 201 -10.46 -8.17 -3.34
N MET A 202 -11.02 -8.45 -2.16
CA MET A 202 -11.26 -7.45 -1.13
C MET A 202 -10.73 -7.94 0.21
N SER A 203 -10.32 -7.01 1.07
CA SER A 203 -10.05 -7.31 2.47
C SER A 203 -11.16 -6.73 3.34
N VAL A 204 -11.94 -7.59 3.99
CA VAL A 204 -13.17 -7.20 4.67
C VAL A 204 -13.20 -7.79 6.08
N SER A 205 -13.54 -6.95 7.05
CA SER A 205 -13.93 -7.35 8.41
C SER A 205 -15.38 -6.93 8.66
N ASP A 206 -15.95 -7.31 9.80
CA ASP A 206 -17.32 -6.95 10.17
C ASP A 206 -17.60 -5.43 10.10
N TYR A 207 -16.58 -4.60 10.31
CA TYR A 207 -16.70 -3.14 10.25
C TYR A 207 -16.94 -2.60 8.82
N LEU A 208 -16.64 -3.38 7.78
CA LEU A 208 -16.68 -2.95 6.38
C LEU A 208 -17.83 -3.58 5.58
N VAL A 209 -18.69 -4.38 6.24
CA VAL A 209 -19.78 -5.12 5.60
C VAL A 209 -20.73 -4.20 4.83
N ALA A 210 -21.10 -3.07 5.44
CA ALA A 210 -22.04 -2.14 4.82
C ALA A 210 -21.53 -1.57 3.49
N ASP A 211 -20.28 -1.11 3.45
CA ASP A 211 -19.68 -0.58 2.23
C ASP A 211 -19.41 -1.68 1.20
N THR A 212 -19.04 -2.89 1.66
CA THR A 212 -18.85 -4.06 0.79
C THR A 212 -20.15 -4.48 0.10
N ILE A 213 -21.29 -4.44 0.80
CA ILE A 213 -22.62 -4.69 0.21
C ILE A 213 -22.91 -3.70 -0.92
N ARG A 214 -22.60 -2.41 -0.70
CA ARG A 214 -22.79 -1.36 -1.72
C ARG A 214 -21.90 -1.60 -2.94
N LEU A 215 -20.64 -1.97 -2.72
CA LEU A 215 -19.72 -2.31 -3.80
C LEU A 215 -20.20 -3.53 -4.59
N ILE A 216 -20.62 -4.61 -3.93
CA ILE A 216 -21.17 -5.79 -4.61
C ILE A 216 -22.38 -5.43 -5.48
N ARG A 217 -23.29 -4.57 -4.99
CA ARG A 217 -24.42 -4.07 -5.79
C ARG A 217 -23.94 -3.32 -7.05
N VAL A 218 -22.92 -2.47 -6.94
CA VAL A 218 -22.33 -1.79 -8.09
C VAL A 218 -21.67 -2.77 -9.07
N LEU A 219 -20.92 -3.76 -8.59
CA LEU A 219 -20.32 -4.80 -9.45
C LEU A 219 -21.38 -5.58 -10.22
N ARG A 220 -22.52 -5.88 -9.58
CA ARG A 220 -23.68 -6.48 -10.23
C ARG A 220 -24.26 -5.58 -11.32
N LEU A 221 -24.43 -4.27 -11.07
CA LEU A 221 -24.85 -3.29 -12.08
C LEU A 221 -23.91 -3.24 -13.29
N LEU A 222 -22.61 -3.45 -13.07
CA LEU A 222 -21.59 -3.48 -14.12
C LEU A 222 -21.49 -4.83 -14.84
N ASN A 223 -22.38 -5.79 -14.57
CA ASN A 223 -22.33 -7.15 -15.08
C ASN A 223 -20.96 -7.83 -14.86
N ASN A 224 -20.36 -7.62 -13.69
CA ASN A 224 -19.07 -8.22 -13.36
C ASN A 224 -19.12 -9.74 -13.53
N SER A 225 -18.18 -10.25 -14.35
CA SER A 225 -18.00 -11.67 -14.68
C SER A 225 -16.87 -12.31 -13.87
N LEU A 226 -16.02 -11.50 -13.21
CA LEU A 226 -14.91 -11.99 -12.42
C LEU A 226 -15.41 -12.56 -11.08
N PRO A 227 -14.90 -13.72 -10.63
CA PRO A 227 -15.18 -14.20 -9.28
C PRO A 227 -14.68 -13.20 -8.23
N ILE A 228 -15.45 -13.05 -7.14
CA ILE A 228 -15.14 -12.17 -6.03
C ILE A 228 -14.65 -13.03 -4.86
N GLU A 229 -13.45 -12.74 -4.35
CA GLU A 229 -12.90 -13.37 -3.15
C GLU A 229 -12.69 -12.32 -2.04
N ILE A 230 -13.36 -12.52 -0.92
CA ILE A 230 -13.22 -11.71 0.29
C ILE A 230 -12.24 -12.41 1.22
N VAL A 231 -11.07 -11.79 1.41
CA VAL A 231 -10.02 -12.35 2.27
C VAL A 231 -10.10 -11.74 3.67
N HIS A 232 -10.16 -12.60 4.67
CA HIS A 232 -10.21 -12.23 6.08
C HIS A 232 -9.29 -13.13 6.92
N LYS A 233 -9.10 -12.78 8.19
CA LYS A 233 -8.26 -13.55 9.13
C LYS A 233 -9.09 -13.90 10.37
N SER A 234 -10.17 -14.64 10.14
CA SER A 234 -11.22 -14.96 11.11
C SER A 234 -11.89 -13.73 11.79
N ASP A 235 -11.86 -12.55 11.15
CA ASP A 235 -12.44 -11.29 11.63
C ASP A 235 -13.67 -10.82 10.82
N LEU A 236 -14.31 -11.76 10.13
CA LEU A 236 -15.57 -11.59 9.42
C LEU A 236 -16.52 -12.72 9.83
N HIS A 237 -17.49 -12.41 10.68
CA HIS A 237 -18.41 -13.41 11.22
C HIS A 237 -19.32 -14.02 10.15
N GLU A 238 -19.76 -15.25 10.39
CA GLU A 238 -20.66 -15.97 9.47
C GLU A 238 -21.95 -15.18 9.19
N SER A 239 -22.53 -14.51 10.18
CA SER A 239 -23.70 -13.63 9.98
C SER A 239 -23.43 -12.50 8.99
N SER A 240 -22.25 -11.89 9.05
CA SER A 240 -21.81 -10.87 8.09
C SER A 240 -21.59 -11.46 6.70
N GLN A 241 -21.01 -12.67 6.62
CA GLN A 241 -20.87 -13.40 5.34
C GLN A 241 -22.24 -13.66 4.71
N GLN A 242 -23.26 -14.03 5.50
CA GLN A 242 -24.63 -14.24 5.00
C GLN A 242 -25.24 -12.95 4.41
N LEU A 243 -24.98 -11.78 5.02
CA LEU A 243 -25.43 -10.50 4.45
C LEU A 243 -24.77 -10.20 3.10
N LEU A 244 -23.49 -10.52 2.97
CA LEU A 244 -22.74 -10.35 1.72
C LEU A 244 -23.21 -11.33 0.63
N ILE A 245 -23.47 -12.58 0.99
CA ILE A 245 -24.07 -13.59 0.11
C ILE A 245 -25.43 -13.12 -0.38
N ALA A 246 -26.29 -12.61 0.53
CA ALA A 246 -27.59 -12.09 0.17
C ALA A 246 -27.48 -10.95 -0.87
N ALA A 247 -26.57 -10.00 -0.68
CA ALA A 247 -26.34 -8.91 -1.65
C ALA A 247 -25.81 -9.41 -3.01
N ALA A 248 -24.92 -10.40 -3.00
CA ALA A 248 -24.31 -10.99 -4.19
C ALA A 248 -25.27 -11.89 -5.00
N ARG A 249 -26.25 -12.51 -4.34
CA ARG A 249 -27.12 -13.55 -4.91
C ARG A 249 -28.61 -13.18 -4.94
N GLU A 250 -28.99 -11.97 -4.53
CA GLU A 250 -30.38 -11.52 -4.49
C GLU A 250 -31.08 -11.68 -5.86
N SER A 251 -32.05 -12.60 -5.92
CA SER A 251 -32.82 -12.93 -7.12
C SER A 251 -33.91 -11.90 -7.47
N GLY A 252 -34.29 -11.03 -6.52
CA GLY A 252 -35.39 -10.07 -6.67
C GLY A 252 -35.07 -8.85 -7.56
N SER A 253 -33.79 -8.58 -7.80
CA SER A 253 -33.34 -7.55 -8.73
C SER A 253 -33.16 -8.17 -10.13
N LEU A 254 -34.28 -8.35 -10.85
CA LEU A 254 -34.36 -8.90 -12.22
C LEU A 254 -33.38 -8.27 -13.25
N ASN A 255 -32.73 -7.16 -12.90
CA ASN A 255 -31.86 -6.40 -13.79
C ASN A 255 -30.36 -6.70 -13.64
N TYR A 256 -29.90 -7.43 -12.61
CA TYR A 256 -28.45 -7.61 -12.37
C TYR A 256 -28.03 -9.05 -12.08
N PRO A 257 -26.97 -9.57 -12.71
CA PRO A 257 -26.55 -10.96 -12.57
C PRO A 257 -26.09 -11.28 -11.13
N PRO A 258 -26.27 -12.52 -10.68
CA PRO A 258 -25.69 -12.97 -9.42
C PRO A 258 -24.17 -13.07 -9.54
N GLN A 259 -23.45 -12.96 -8.42
CA GLN A 259 -21.98 -13.00 -8.39
C GLN A 259 -21.48 -14.34 -7.84
N GLU A 260 -20.33 -14.79 -8.33
CA GLU A 260 -19.58 -15.92 -7.77
C GLU A 260 -18.74 -15.37 -6.60
N LEU A 261 -19.17 -15.66 -5.37
CA LEU A 261 -18.59 -15.10 -4.15
C LEU A 261 -17.90 -16.19 -3.30
N TRP A 262 -16.69 -15.88 -2.86
CA TRP A 262 -15.84 -16.71 -2.03
C TRP A 262 -15.35 -15.94 -0.81
N PHE A 263 -15.18 -16.63 0.31
CA PHE A 263 -14.54 -16.13 1.52
C PHE A 263 -13.28 -16.96 1.76
N LEU A 264 -12.14 -16.29 1.93
CA LEU A 264 -10.86 -16.92 2.21
C LEU A 264 -10.42 -16.55 3.62
N ASP A 265 -10.41 -17.53 4.53
CA ASP A 265 -9.84 -17.38 5.86
C ASP A 265 -8.38 -17.81 5.89
N VAL A 266 -7.48 -16.84 6.11
CA VAL A 266 -6.04 -17.08 6.18
C VAL A 266 -5.51 -17.16 7.61
N LYS A 267 -6.39 -17.16 8.62
CA LYS A 267 -6.00 -17.09 10.04
C LYS A 267 -5.00 -18.17 10.45
N ASP A 268 -5.19 -19.40 9.99
CA ASP A 268 -4.38 -20.56 10.39
C ASP A 268 -2.96 -20.53 9.80
N MET A 269 -2.77 -19.82 8.68
CA MET A 269 -1.46 -19.62 8.07
C MET A 269 -0.61 -18.61 8.85
N LEU A 270 -1.22 -17.81 9.72
CA LEU A 270 -0.58 -16.71 10.40
C LEU A 270 -0.18 -17.08 11.83
N ASN A 271 1.01 -16.65 12.21
CA ASN A 271 1.46 -16.72 13.59
C ASN A 271 0.72 -15.67 14.44
N ASP A 272 0.09 -16.13 15.53
CA ASP A 272 -0.73 -15.33 16.43
C ASP A 272 -0.01 -14.08 16.98
N GLU A 273 1.30 -14.20 17.23
CA GLU A 273 2.13 -13.11 17.74
C GLU A 273 2.16 -11.88 16.79
N TYR A 274 1.90 -12.10 15.49
CA TYR A 274 1.99 -11.08 14.45
C TYR A 274 0.63 -10.59 13.95
N LEU A 275 -0.50 -11.19 14.37
CA LEU A 275 -1.83 -10.78 13.90
C LEU A 275 -2.12 -9.29 14.15
N ALA A 276 -1.65 -8.75 15.27
CA ALA A 276 -1.83 -7.34 15.61
C ALA A 276 -1.10 -6.36 14.66
N ARG A 277 -0.12 -6.86 13.87
CA ARG A 277 0.54 -6.11 12.80
C ARG A 277 -0.35 -5.99 11.56
N PHE A 278 -1.19 -7.00 11.29
CA PHE A 278 -2.19 -6.98 10.23
C PHE A 278 -3.49 -6.33 10.73
N LYS A 279 -3.51 -5.00 10.73
CA LYS A 279 -4.69 -4.20 11.11
C LYS A 279 -4.93 -3.07 10.11
N ARG A 280 -6.19 -2.69 9.93
CA ARG A 280 -6.58 -1.61 9.01
C ARG A 280 -5.99 -1.89 7.61
N PHE A 281 -5.29 -0.92 7.04
CA PHE A 281 -4.67 -0.95 5.71
C PHE A 281 -3.77 -2.17 5.46
N SER A 282 -3.04 -2.67 6.45
CA SER A 282 -2.09 -3.76 6.22
C SER A 282 -2.76 -5.12 5.96
N ASN A 283 -4.07 -5.27 6.20
CA ASN A 283 -4.78 -6.50 5.84
C ASN A 283 -4.80 -6.74 4.31
N LYS A 284 -4.61 -5.69 3.51
CA LYS A 284 -4.47 -5.79 2.05
C LYS A 284 -3.32 -6.70 1.64
N TRP A 285 -2.24 -6.72 2.41
CA TRP A 285 -1.12 -7.60 2.14
C TRP A 285 -1.50 -9.07 2.24
N LEU A 286 -2.34 -9.44 3.21
CA LEU A 286 -2.88 -10.78 3.32
C LEU A 286 -3.76 -11.10 2.11
N ALA A 287 -4.64 -10.18 1.75
CA ALA A 287 -5.57 -10.35 0.64
C ALA A 287 -4.85 -10.56 -0.69
N ILE A 288 -3.93 -9.66 -1.06
CA ILE A 288 -3.24 -9.76 -2.35
C ILE A 288 -2.26 -10.94 -2.40
N THR A 289 -1.57 -11.25 -1.29
CA THR A 289 -0.58 -12.34 -1.25
C THR A 289 -1.26 -13.71 -1.35
N PHE A 290 -2.31 -13.92 -0.56
CA PHE A 290 -2.89 -15.25 -0.36
C PHE A 290 -4.16 -15.54 -1.18
N CYS A 291 -4.73 -14.55 -1.88
CA CYS A 291 -5.87 -14.80 -2.77
C CYS A 291 -5.57 -15.86 -3.83
N SER A 292 -6.63 -16.51 -4.30
CA SER A 292 -6.57 -17.65 -5.24
C SER A 292 -6.14 -17.26 -6.66
N PHE A 293 -6.24 -15.98 -7.02
CA PHE A 293 -6.01 -15.51 -8.39
C PHE A 293 -4.54 -15.18 -8.64
N GLN A 294 -4.01 -15.51 -9.82
CA GLN A 294 -2.68 -15.04 -10.24
C GLN A 294 -2.67 -13.53 -10.47
N ILE A 295 -3.72 -13.00 -11.09
CA ILE A 295 -3.85 -11.59 -11.48
C ILE A 295 -5.09 -10.99 -10.80
N PRO A 296 -5.06 -10.74 -9.48
CA PRO A 296 -6.16 -10.09 -8.79
C PRO A 296 -6.31 -8.61 -9.18
N ILE A 297 -7.56 -8.14 -9.23
CA ILE A 297 -7.93 -6.73 -9.07
C ILE A 297 -8.33 -6.55 -7.60
N PHE A 298 -7.45 -5.94 -6.81
CA PHE A 298 -7.77 -5.58 -5.43
C PHE A 298 -8.65 -4.32 -5.41
N LEU A 299 -9.69 -4.31 -4.57
CA LEU A 299 -10.54 -3.15 -4.30
C LEU A 299 -10.67 -2.87 -2.80
N ASP A 300 -10.55 -1.59 -2.43
CA ASP A 300 -11.05 -1.10 -1.13
C ASP A 300 -12.58 -1.17 -1.08
N SER A 301 -13.14 -1.36 0.12
CA SER A 301 -14.60 -1.41 0.30
C SER A 301 -15.30 -0.08 -0.05
N ASP A 302 -14.58 1.04 -0.04
CA ASP A 302 -15.07 2.37 -0.44
C ASP A 302 -14.62 2.80 -1.84
N THR A 303 -14.13 1.87 -2.66
CA THR A 303 -13.84 2.09 -4.08
C THR A 303 -15.07 1.79 -4.93
N VAL A 304 -15.44 2.70 -5.83
CA VAL A 304 -16.62 2.57 -6.70
C VAL A 304 -16.22 2.60 -8.16
N PRO A 305 -16.31 1.47 -8.89
CA PRO A 305 -16.06 1.42 -10.33
C PRO A 305 -17.25 1.95 -11.15
N PHE A 306 -16.95 2.48 -12.33
CA PHE A 306 -17.93 2.98 -13.32
C PHE A 306 -17.79 2.29 -14.68
N VAL A 307 -16.83 1.36 -14.81
CA VAL A 307 -16.58 0.57 -16.01
C VAL A 307 -16.42 -0.90 -15.60
N PRO A 308 -16.72 -1.86 -16.50
CA PRO A 308 -16.41 -3.27 -16.26
C PRO A 308 -14.92 -3.45 -15.94
N LEU A 309 -14.60 -4.16 -14.84
CA LEU A 309 -13.24 -4.21 -14.30
C LEU A 309 -12.26 -4.98 -15.18
N ASP A 310 -12.75 -5.95 -15.96
CA ASP A 310 -11.94 -6.72 -16.89
C ASP A 310 -11.31 -5.87 -17.99
N THR A 311 -11.95 -4.75 -18.37
CA THR A 311 -11.38 -3.78 -19.32
C THR A 311 -10.05 -3.18 -18.83
N LEU A 312 -9.78 -3.18 -17.52
CA LEU A 312 -8.52 -2.67 -16.98
C LEU A 312 -7.32 -3.60 -17.30
N TYR A 313 -7.56 -4.89 -17.55
CA TYR A 313 -6.52 -5.80 -18.06
C TYR A 313 -6.10 -5.47 -19.49
N GLU A 314 -6.92 -4.72 -20.22
CA GLU A 314 -6.64 -4.39 -21.62
C GLU A 314 -5.73 -3.16 -21.78
N ILE A 315 -5.49 -2.43 -20.70
CA ILE A 315 -4.61 -1.26 -20.68
C ILE A 315 -3.17 -1.68 -21.01
N ASP A 316 -2.57 -1.03 -22.01
CA ASP A 316 -1.24 -1.38 -22.52
C ASP A 316 -0.15 -1.38 -21.43
N GLY A 317 -0.22 -0.41 -20.51
CA GLY A 317 0.67 -0.34 -19.37
C GLY A 317 0.64 -1.63 -18.53
N PHE A 318 -0.57 -2.14 -18.23
CA PHE A 318 -0.73 -3.38 -17.48
C PHE A 318 -0.21 -4.59 -18.28
N LYS A 319 -0.56 -4.71 -19.58
CA LYS A 319 -0.08 -5.82 -20.42
C LYS A 319 1.44 -5.92 -20.44
N ARG A 320 2.11 -4.77 -20.53
CA ARG A 320 3.57 -4.66 -20.51
C ARG A 320 4.14 -5.06 -19.15
N THR A 321 3.76 -4.37 -18.09
CA THR A 321 4.46 -4.47 -16.80
C THR A 321 3.89 -5.54 -15.89
N GLY A 322 2.63 -5.94 -16.07
CA GLY A 322 1.89 -6.81 -15.15
C GLY A 322 1.38 -6.09 -13.90
N THR A 323 1.45 -4.77 -13.82
CA THR A 323 0.87 -4.00 -12.71
C THR A 323 0.06 -2.83 -13.24
N LEU A 324 -0.94 -2.37 -12.50
CA LEU A 324 -1.63 -1.11 -12.79
C LEU A 324 -1.95 -0.39 -11.48
N PHE A 325 -1.33 0.78 -11.33
CA PHE A 325 -1.52 1.68 -10.20
C PHE A 325 -2.15 3.01 -10.67
N PHE A 326 -2.69 3.78 -9.74
CA PHE A 326 -3.26 5.10 -10.01
C PHE A 326 -2.61 6.14 -9.10
N LYS A 327 -2.51 7.38 -9.57
CA LYS A 327 -1.87 8.46 -8.80
C LYS A 327 -2.81 8.99 -7.71
N ASP A 328 -2.31 9.30 -6.51
CA ASP A 328 -3.10 10.00 -5.48
C ASP A 328 -3.06 11.53 -5.71
N ARG A 329 -3.78 12.26 -4.86
CA ARG A 329 -3.82 13.72 -4.85
C ARG A 329 -2.40 14.29 -4.67
N SER A 330 -1.99 15.16 -5.58
CA SER A 330 -0.81 16.00 -5.37
C SER A 330 -1.22 17.31 -4.67
N PHE A 331 -0.97 17.40 -3.36
CA PHE A 331 -1.21 18.63 -2.59
C PHE A 331 0.00 19.04 -1.75
N PRO A 332 0.30 20.35 -1.62
CA PRO A 332 1.61 20.81 -1.15
C PRO A 332 1.84 20.65 0.36
N THR A 333 0.79 20.45 1.15
CA THR A 333 0.84 20.52 2.61
C THR A 333 1.27 19.21 3.28
N SER A 334 1.21 18.07 2.56
CA SER A 334 1.66 16.77 3.07
C SER A 334 2.99 16.37 2.41
N LYS A 335 4.09 16.94 2.91
CA LYS A 335 5.44 16.66 2.42
C LYS A 335 6.24 15.80 3.38
N LEU A 336 7.14 14.99 2.82
CA LEU A 336 8.18 14.32 3.57
C LEU A 336 9.15 15.35 4.16
N SER A 337 9.53 15.13 5.42
CA SER A 337 10.59 15.91 6.06
C SER A 337 11.94 15.65 5.39
N PRO A 338 12.90 16.59 5.43
CA PRO A 338 14.25 16.38 4.89
C PRO A 338 14.93 15.10 5.42
N LEU A 339 14.62 14.74 6.67
CA LEU A 339 15.16 13.56 7.32
C LEU A 339 14.57 12.26 6.77
N GLN A 340 13.25 12.22 6.53
CA GLN A 340 12.60 11.07 5.89
C GLN A 340 13.12 10.87 4.47
N VAL A 341 13.26 11.96 3.70
CA VAL A 341 13.83 11.91 2.34
C VAL A 341 15.25 11.36 2.37
N LYS A 342 16.10 11.80 3.32
CA LYS A 342 17.45 11.28 3.48
C LYS A 342 17.46 9.77 3.74
N VAL A 343 16.60 9.29 4.65
CA VAL A 343 16.49 7.85 4.96
C VAL A 343 16.03 7.06 3.72
N LEU A 344 15.02 7.54 3.00
CA LEU A 344 14.55 6.89 1.77
C LEU A 344 15.64 6.84 0.71
N LYS A 345 16.37 7.94 0.48
CA LYS A 345 17.52 7.97 -0.45
C LYS A 345 18.54 6.90 -0.09
N GLN A 346 18.91 6.77 1.18
CA GLN A 346 19.87 5.76 1.62
C GLN A 346 19.38 4.33 1.38
N ILE A 347 18.10 4.05 1.70
CA ILE A 347 17.51 2.73 1.46
C ILE A 347 17.49 2.41 -0.04
N ILE A 348 17.02 3.35 -0.86
CA ILE A 348 16.94 3.20 -2.32
C ILE A 348 18.33 2.98 -2.92
N ASN A 349 19.31 3.82 -2.57
CA ASN A 349 20.68 3.72 -3.08
C ASN A 349 21.31 2.37 -2.70
N ASN A 350 21.13 1.92 -1.46
CA ASN A 350 21.64 0.63 -0.99
C ASN A 350 20.98 -0.53 -1.75
N SER A 351 19.68 -0.47 -2.04
CA SER A 351 18.97 -1.52 -2.79
C SER A 351 19.31 -1.55 -4.27
N LEU A 352 19.75 -0.41 -4.82
CA LEU A 352 20.05 -0.26 -6.24
C LEU A 352 21.56 -0.20 -6.54
N ASP A 353 22.40 -0.53 -5.56
CA ASP A 353 23.87 -0.59 -5.64
C ASP A 353 24.51 0.74 -6.11
N VAL A 354 23.92 1.88 -5.72
CA VAL A 354 24.42 3.21 -6.10
C VAL A 354 25.49 3.66 -5.11
N SER A 355 26.72 3.84 -5.60
CA SER A 355 27.93 4.09 -4.79
C SER A 355 27.99 5.45 -4.08
N SER A 356 27.02 6.35 -4.29
CA SER A 356 27.02 7.70 -3.71
C SER A 356 25.70 8.08 -3.06
N ASP A 357 25.74 8.34 -1.75
CA ASP A 357 24.68 8.96 -0.94
C ASP A 357 24.44 10.45 -1.28
N SER A 358 25.19 11.01 -2.25
CA SER A 358 25.03 12.41 -2.68
C SER A 358 23.88 12.57 -3.68
N GLU A 359 23.39 13.82 -3.85
CA GLU A 359 22.42 14.15 -4.91
C GLU A 359 22.90 13.71 -6.29
N GLN A 360 24.22 13.73 -6.54
CA GLN A 360 24.83 13.27 -7.78
C GLN A 360 24.66 11.76 -8.02
N GLY A 361 24.69 10.93 -6.97
CA GLY A 361 24.44 9.49 -7.11
C GLY A 361 23.02 9.20 -7.57
N PHE A 362 22.07 9.99 -7.09
CA PHE A 362 20.69 9.86 -7.47
C PHE A 362 20.40 10.33 -8.90
N GLU A 363 21.05 11.41 -9.35
CA GLU A 363 20.96 11.84 -10.75
C GLU A 363 21.59 10.80 -11.70
N ILE A 364 22.70 10.16 -11.31
CA ILE A 364 23.28 9.04 -12.08
C ILE A 364 22.27 7.89 -12.19
N LEU A 365 21.61 7.55 -11.09
CA LEU A 365 20.57 6.52 -11.11
C LEU A 365 19.43 6.88 -12.06
N LYS A 366 18.93 8.12 -12.05
CA LYS A 366 17.91 8.55 -13.02
C LYS A 366 18.39 8.43 -14.46
N HIS A 367 19.61 8.88 -14.75
CA HIS A 367 20.18 8.77 -16.09
C HIS A 367 20.33 7.32 -16.57
N ASN A 368 20.50 6.37 -15.64
CA ASN A 368 20.61 4.95 -15.95
C ASN A 368 19.26 4.22 -15.98
N LEU A 369 18.18 4.84 -15.48
CA LEU A 369 16.83 4.29 -15.56
C LEU A 369 16.26 4.57 -16.97
N ASN A 370 15.93 3.51 -17.70
CA ASN A 370 15.24 3.63 -18.99
C ASN A 370 13.70 3.63 -18.85
N ASP A 371 13.18 4.04 -17.69
CA ASP A 371 11.75 4.04 -17.36
C ASP A 371 11.35 5.43 -16.85
N GLU A 372 10.77 6.24 -17.76
CA GLU A 372 10.31 7.61 -17.47
C GLU A 372 9.30 7.67 -16.31
N MET A 373 8.49 6.63 -16.15
CA MET A 373 7.47 6.58 -15.12
C MET A 373 8.06 6.28 -13.75
N ALA A 374 9.02 5.35 -13.70
CA ALA A 374 9.79 5.12 -12.49
C ALA A 374 10.56 6.38 -12.08
N ILE A 375 11.14 7.11 -13.05
CA ILE A 375 11.81 8.39 -12.82
C ILE A 375 10.83 9.41 -12.24
N ASP A 376 9.65 9.63 -12.84
CA ASP A 376 8.69 10.64 -12.33
C ASP A 376 8.20 10.31 -10.90
N ALA A 377 7.85 9.06 -10.62
CA ALA A 377 7.41 8.63 -9.29
C ALA A 377 8.48 8.90 -8.22
N ILE A 378 9.72 8.61 -8.57
CA ILE A 378 10.87 8.80 -7.70
C ILE A 378 11.23 10.28 -7.55
N GLU A 379 11.13 11.06 -8.63
CA GLU A 379 11.32 12.50 -8.57
C GLU A 379 10.29 13.17 -7.67
N ALA A 380 9.04 12.74 -7.78
CA ALA A 380 7.97 13.19 -6.91
C ALA A 380 8.27 12.86 -5.45
N LEU A 381 8.64 11.62 -5.15
CA LEU A 381 8.92 11.18 -3.79
C LEU A 381 10.12 11.91 -3.17
N ILE A 382 11.23 12.01 -3.90
CA ILE A 382 12.53 12.41 -3.35
C ILE A 382 12.79 13.90 -3.47
N PHE A 383 12.49 14.52 -4.60
CA PHE A 383 12.79 15.94 -4.86
C PHE A 383 11.59 16.83 -4.57
N LYS A 384 10.40 16.43 -5.06
CA LYS A 384 9.15 17.16 -4.74
C LYS A 384 8.68 16.88 -3.31
N LYS A 385 9.29 15.89 -2.64
CA LYS A 385 9.00 15.44 -1.26
C LYS A 385 7.53 15.02 -1.10
N GLN A 386 6.92 14.54 -2.18
CA GLN A 386 5.52 14.16 -2.22
C GLN A 386 5.33 12.90 -1.38
N LYS A 387 4.49 13.00 -0.35
CA LYS A 387 4.23 11.89 0.57
C LYS A 387 3.23 10.87 0.00
N HIS A 388 2.36 11.30 -0.89
CA HIS A 388 1.27 10.49 -1.44
C HIS A 388 1.39 10.53 -2.96
N TYR A 389 1.89 9.45 -3.56
CA TYR A 389 1.99 9.33 -5.00
C TYR A 389 0.99 8.30 -5.54
N MET A 390 0.73 7.22 -4.82
CA MET A 390 -0.17 6.14 -5.26
C MET A 390 -1.49 6.13 -4.51
N ASP A 391 -2.61 5.95 -5.23
CA ASP A 391 -3.88 5.55 -4.66
C ASP A 391 -4.08 4.03 -4.74
N SER A 392 -4.14 3.38 -3.58
CA SER A 392 -4.29 1.93 -3.40
C SER A 392 -5.75 1.47 -3.33
N GLY A 393 -6.71 2.34 -3.68
CA GLY A 393 -8.13 1.99 -3.69
C GLY A 393 -8.47 0.91 -4.73
N LEU A 394 -7.68 0.85 -5.80
CA LEU A 394 -7.71 -0.20 -6.82
C LEU A 394 -6.26 -0.55 -7.20
N VAL A 395 -5.92 -1.83 -7.18
CA VAL A 395 -4.58 -2.32 -7.57
C VAL A 395 -4.71 -3.56 -8.44
N ILE A 396 -3.99 -3.60 -9.56
CA ILE A 396 -3.84 -4.82 -10.37
C ILE A 396 -2.40 -5.29 -10.30
N PHE A 397 -2.19 -6.57 -10.02
CA PHE A 397 -0.85 -7.12 -9.77
C PHE A 397 -0.72 -8.55 -10.29
N ASP A 398 0.14 -8.78 -11.28
CA ASP A 398 0.46 -10.12 -11.77
C ASP A 398 1.47 -10.79 -10.84
N LYS A 399 0.98 -11.70 -10.00
CA LYS A 399 1.82 -12.42 -9.05
C LYS A 399 2.86 -13.28 -9.75
N GLN A 400 2.59 -13.82 -10.94
CA GLN A 400 3.59 -14.65 -11.63
C GLN A 400 4.85 -13.85 -12.00
N LYS A 401 4.69 -12.57 -12.33
CA LYS A 401 5.83 -11.69 -12.66
C LYS A 401 6.54 -11.15 -11.41
N HIS A 402 5.77 -10.83 -10.37
CA HIS A 402 6.24 -9.94 -9.30
C HIS A 402 6.04 -10.44 -7.87
N PHE A 403 5.67 -11.72 -7.67
CA PHE A 403 5.25 -12.26 -6.37
C PHE A 403 6.16 -11.83 -5.20
N PHE A 404 7.47 -11.97 -5.36
CA PHE A 404 8.42 -11.71 -4.27
C PHE A 404 8.53 -10.23 -3.86
N CYS A 405 7.98 -9.31 -4.65
CA CYS A 405 7.83 -7.92 -4.22
C CYS A 405 6.79 -7.76 -3.10
N LEU A 406 5.83 -8.69 -2.96
CA LEU A 406 4.83 -8.66 -1.89
C LEU A 406 5.43 -8.92 -0.50
N PRO A 407 6.25 -9.97 -0.26
CA PRO A 407 7.00 -10.11 0.99
C PRO A 407 7.91 -8.91 1.31
N ILE A 408 8.53 -8.29 0.30
CA ILE A 408 9.32 -7.07 0.46
C ILE A 408 8.43 -5.90 0.93
N ALA A 409 7.27 -5.72 0.30
CA ALA A 409 6.31 -4.69 0.70
C ALA A 409 5.78 -4.90 2.13
N ILE A 410 5.52 -6.15 2.54
CA ILE A 410 5.16 -6.50 3.93
C ILE A 410 6.28 -6.12 4.90
N MET A 411 7.54 -6.40 4.54
CA MET A 411 8.69 -6.04 5.37
C MET A 411 8.78 -4.52 5.53
N LEU A 412 8.64 -3.74 4.45
CA LEU A 412 8.62 -2.28 4.50
C LEU A 412 7.45 -1.75 5.34
N GLN A 413 6.27 -2.34 5.20
CA GLN A 413 5.07 -2.03 5.99
C GLN A 413 5.28 -2.27 7.50
N PHE A 414 6.07 -3.26 7.88
CA PHE A 414 6.34 -3.60 9.29
C PHE A 414 7.57 -2.90 9.87
N SER A 415 8.34 -2.25 9.00
CA SER A 415 9.47 -1.43 9.38
C SER A 415 9.06 -0.07 9.97
N PRO A 416 9.98 0.66 10.62
CA PRO A 416 9.74 2.02 11.12
C PRO A 416 9.38 3.04 10.04
N ILE A 417 9.81 2.81 8.80
CA ILE A 417 9.56 3.75 7.71
C ILE A 417 8.10 3.73 7.25
N GLN A 418 7.29 2.77 7.75
CA GLN A 418 5.83 2.77 7.65
C GLN A 418 5.19 4.12 8.03
N GLU A 419 5.73 4.80 9.04
CA GLU A 419 5.20 6.09 9.51
C GLU A 419 5.39 7.23 8.50
N PHE A 420 6.19 7.01 7.45
CA PHE A 420 6.48 8.03 6.44
C PHE A 420 5.31 8.25 5.52
N PHE A 421 4.45 7.25 5.37
CA PHE A 421 3.33 7.27 4.44
C PHE A 421 2.01 7.05 5.18
N HIS A 422 0.92 7.33 4.47
CA HIS A 422 -0.41 7.08 5.00
C HIS A 422 -0.88 5.70 4.58
N GLY A 423 -0.73 4.72 5.48
CA GLY A 423 -1.15 3.34 5.23
C GLY A 423 -0.15 2.57 4.37
N ASP A 424 -0.64 1.80 3.43
CA ASP A 424 0.07 0.78 2.65
C ASP A 424 0.59 1.26 1.28
N LYS A 425 0.03 2.37 0.78
CA LYS A 425 -0.04 2.67 -0.65
C LYS A 425 1.30 2.67 -1.39
N GLU A 426 2.31 3.34 -0.83
CA GLU A 426 3.58 3.53 -1.52
C GLU A 426 4.41 2.23 -1.60
N TRP A 427 4.14 1.24 -0.75
CA TRP A 427 4.93 0.00 -0.71
C TRP A 427 4.69 -0.92 -1.91
N PHE A 428 3.56 -0.78 -2.60
CA PHE A 428 3.29 -1.53 -3.83
C PHE A 428 4.35 -1.21 -4.90
N TRP A 429 4.48 0.06 -5.27
CA TRP A 429 5.42 0.46 -6.32
C TRP A 429 6.86 0.57 -5.81
N LEU A 430 7.09 0.96 -4.55
CA LEU A 430 8.45 1.03 -4.00
C LEU A 430 9.11 -0.34 -3.93
N SER A 431 8.38 -1.40 -3.57
CA SER A 431 8.93 -2.75 -3.55
C SER A 431 9.35 -3.23 -4.94
N LEU A 432 8.58 -2.90 -5.98
CA LEU A 432 8.94 -3.16 -7.38
C LEU A 432 10.18 -2.37 -7.78
N PHE A 433 10.19 -1.07 -7.49
CA PHE A 433 11.28 -0.17 -7.83
C PHE A 433 12.63 -0.62 -7.23
N ILE A 434 12.68 -0.86 -5.92
CA ILE A 434 13.91 -1.29 -5.25
C ILE A 434 14.34 -2.72 -5.63
N SER A 435 13.42 -3.50 -6.22
CA SER A 435 13.70 -4.83 -6.77
C SER A 435 14.03 -4.82 -8.26
N LYS A 436 14.27 -3.63 -8.85
CA LYS A 436 14.59 -3.44 -10.27
C LYS A 436 13.50 -4.06 -11.18
N LYS A 437 12.23 -3.96 -10.79
CA LYS A 437 11.06 -4.44 -11.55
C LYS A 437 10.30 -3.27 -12.18
N GLU A 438 9.85 -3.49 -13.40
CA GLU A 438 8.97 -2.54 -14.09
C GLU A 438 7.59 -2.49 -13.43
N PHE A 439 6.98 -1.31 -13.45
CA PHE A 439 5.61 -1.10 -13.02
C PHE A 439 4.94 -0.01 -13.84
N THR A 440 3.61 0.09 -13.78
CA THR A 440 2.92 1.23 -14.39
C THR A 440 1.92 1.91 -13.47
N PHE A 441 1.89 3.23 -13.55
CA PHE A 441 0.79 4.09 -13.17
C PHE A 441 -0.07 4.38 -14.40
N TYR A 442 -1.37 4.54 -14.20
CA TYR A 442 -2.26 5.07 -15.21
C TYR A 442 -1.82 6.51 -15.56
N PRO A 443 -1.78 6.89 -16.86
CA PRO A 443 -1.12 8.12 -17.28
C PRO A 443 -1.87 9.40 -16.88
N ILE A 444 -3.16 9.31 -16.58
CA ILE A 444 -3.98 10.46 -16.20
C ILE A 444 -3.84 10.75 -14.70
N GLU A 445 -3.64 12.03 -14.38
CA GLU A 445 -3.60 12.52 -12.99
C GLU A 445 -4.91 12.23 -12.26
N ALA A 446 -4.81 12.05 -10.95
CA ALA A 446 -5.98 11.95 -10.09
C ALA A 446 -6.84 13.21 -10.25
N SER A 447 -8.16 13.02 -10.32
CA SER A 447 -9.13 14.06 -10.63
C SER A 447 -10.15 14.24 -9.51
N ASN A 448 -10.84 15.38 -9.51
CA ASN A 448 -11.92 15.65 -8.58
C ASN A 448 -13.25 15.70 -9.35
N VAL A 449 -14.25 14.99 -8.85
CA VAL A 449 -15.57 14.90 -9.46
C VAL A 449 -16.61 15.45 -8.51
N GLY A 450 -17.60 16.17 -9.04
CA GLY A 450 -18.65 16.72 -8.21
C GLY A 450 -19.51 17.73 -8.92
N ARG A 451 -20.17 18.55 -8.11
CA ARG A 451 -20.89 19.75 -8.55
C ARG A 451 -19.89 20.87 -8.80
N LEU A 452 -20.13 21.63 -9.86
CA LEU A 452 -19.41 22.89 -10.09
C LEU A 452 -19.86 23.92 -9.06
N GLU A 453 -18.92 24.48 -8.30
CA GLU A 453 -19.20 25.67 -7.51
C GLU A 453 -19.61 26.80 -8.46
N LYS A 454 -20.62 27.61 -8.07
CA LYS A 454 -21.22 28.64 -8.93
C LYS A 454 -20.11 29.45 -9.61
N PRO A 455 -19.94 29.37 -10.94
CA PRO A 455 -18.84 30.04 -11.62
C PRO A 455 -19.03 31.55 -11.48
N GLU A 456 -18.09 32.24 -10.82
CA GLU A 456 -18.04 33.71 -10.84
C GLU A 456 -17.82 34.21 -12.28
N THR A 457 -17.16 33.41 -13.13
CA THR A 457 -17.00 33.60 -14.57
C THR A 457 -16.90 32.25 -15.30
N LEU A 458 -17.21 32.21 -16.60
CA LEU A 458 -16.97 31.04 -17.47
C LEU A 458 -15.48 30.68 -17.63
N GLU A 459 -14.57 31.49 -17.08
CA GLU A 459 -13.12 31.33 -17.23
C GLU A 459 -12.47 30.55 -16.09
N SER A 460 -13.14 30.41 -14.94
CA SER A 460 -12.61 29.71 -13.77
C SER A 460 -13.67 28.86 -13.08
N SER A 461 -13.31 27.66 -12.65
CA SER A 461 -14.22 26.77 -11.93
C SER A 461 -13.49 25.97 -10.86
N THR A 462 -14.22 25.61 -9.81
CA THR A 462 -13.72 24.80 -8.70
C THR A 462 -14.69 23.64 -8.46
N ILE A 463 -14.13 22.47 -8.17
CA ILE A 463 -14.87 21.32 -7.64
C ILE A 463 -14.22 20.95 -6.31
N CYS A 464 -15.05 20.86 -5.28
CA CYS A 464 -14.68 20.38 -3.95
C CYS A 464 -15.50 19.14 -3.61
N SER A 465 -14.83 18.04 -3.25
CA SER A 465 -15.49 16.79 -2.85
C SER A 465 -14.61 15.95 -1.93
N THR A 466 -15.20 14.94 -1.30
CA THR A 466 -14.42 13.95 -0.54
C THR A 466 -13.88 12.82 -1.41
N GLN A 467 -14.44 12.68 -2.61
CA GLN A 467 -14.12 11.65 -3.58
C GLN A 467 -12.78 11.96 -4.27
N LEU A 468 -12.00 10.90 -4.49
CA LEU A 468 -10.88 10.91 -5.44
C LEU A 468 -11.32 10.15 -6.68
N SER A 469 -11.42 10.80 -7.83
CA SER A 469 -11.82 10.13 -9.07
C SER A 469 -10.65 9.89 -9.99
N HIS A 470 -10.74 8.81 -10.75
CA HIS A 470 -9.83 8.45 -11.82
C HIS A 470 -10.61 8.37 -13.12
N THR A 471 -10.11 9.01 -14.16
CA THR A 471 -10.80 9.13 -15.45
C THR A 471 -9.95 8.56 -16.58
N ASP A 472 -10.59 8.20 -17.68
CA ASP A 472 -9.89 7.95 -18.93
C ASP A 472 -9.37 9.25 -19.58
N VAL A 473 -8.68 9.12 -20.71
CA VAL A 473 -8.13 10.27 -21.45
C VAL A 473 -9.20 11.26 -21.93
N TYR A 474 -10.47 10.82 -22.04
CA TYR A 474 -11.61 11.61 -22.47
C TYR A 474 -12.38 12.24 -21.30
N GLY A 475 -12.06 11.88 -20.06
CA GLY A 475 -12.73 12.35 -18.85
C GLY A 475 -13.89 11.49 -18.39
N ASN A 476 -14.11 10.30 -18.97
CA ASN A 476 -15.10 9.36 -18.43
C ASN A 476 -14.57 8.78 -17.12
N LEU A 477 -15.44 8.65 -16.11
CA LEU A 477 -15.09 8.02 -14.84
C LEU A 477 -14.72 6.54 -15.06
N LEU A 478 -13.54 6.13 -14.58
CA LEU A 478 -13.14 4.73 -14.46
C LEU A 478 -13.57 4.19 -13.10
N TRP A 479 -13.14 4.87 -12.03
CA TRP A 479 -13.47 4.53 -10.65
C TRP A 479 -13.20 5.73 -9.73
N LEU A 480 -13.71 5.65 -8.49
CA LEU A 480 -13.41 6.63 -7.44
C LEU A 480 -13.20 5.97 -6.09
N ASN A 481 -12.43 6.62 -5.23
CA ASN A 481 -12.29 6.25 -3.81
C ASN A 481 -13.06 7.20 -2.91
N GLY A 482 -13.67 6.66 -1.84
CA GLY A 482 -14.37 7.42 -0.81
C GLY A 482 -15.90 7.24 -0.80
N GLY A 483 -16.42 6.24 -1.52
CA GLY A 483 -17.85 6.00 -1.65
C GLY A 483 -18.62 7.13 -2.35
N LEU A 484 -19.95 7.06 -2.35
CA LEU A 484 -20.83 8.02 -3.06
C LEU A 484 -21.75 8.82 -2.14
N SER A 485 -21.41 8.96 -0.86
CA SER A 485 -22.03 9.94 0.03
C SER A 485 -21.15 11.19 0.13
N VAL A 486 -21.74 12.37 0.35
CA VAL A 486 -21.01 13.65 0.43
C VAL A 486 -19.84 13.59 1.41
N CYS A 487 -20.04 12.96 2.57
CA CYS A 487 -18.97 12.68 3.52
C CYS A 487 -18.92 11.20 3.87
N LYS A 488 -17.73 10.62 3.73
CA LYS A 488 -17.47 9.21 4.06
C LYS A 488 -17.34 8.89 5.55
N LYS A 489 -17.52 9.88 6.43
CA LYS A 489 -17.29 9.77 7.87
C LYS A 489 -18.51 10.25 8.66
N ASN A 490 -18.85 9.52 9.72
CA ASN A 490 -19.88 9.93 10.67
C ASN A 490 -19.34 11.01 11.63
N CYS A 491 -19.14 12.22 11.11
CA CYS A 491 -18.37 13.27 11.80
C CYS A 491 -19.07 14.62 11.92
N TRP A 492 -20.33 14.74 11.48
CA TRP A 492 -21.11 15.98 11.52
C TRP A 492 -21.14 16.63 12.91
N ASN A 493 -21.27 15.84 13.99
CA ASN A 493 -21.22 16.36 15.36
C ASN A 493 -19.90 17.05 15.66
N TYR A 494 -18.78 16.42 15.28
CA TYR A 494 -17.45 16.96 15.51
C TYR A 494 -17.22 18.23 14.68
N ASP A 495 -17.50 18.17 13.38
CA ASP A 495 -17.30 19.30 12.47
C ASP A 495 -18.17 20.50 12.89
N PHE A 496 -19.46 20.30 13.15
CA PHE A 496 -20.35 21.38 13.59
C PHE A 496 -19.90 22.02 14.92
N THR A 497 -19.44 21.21 15.88
CA THR A 497 -19.09 21.73 17.21
C THR A 497 -17.69 22.33 17.29
N LYS A 498 -16.74 21.84 16.47
CA LYS A 498 -15.32 22.24 16.56
C LYS A 498 -14.89 23.22 15.47
N ARG A 499 -15.66 23.38 14.39
CA ARG A 499 -15.28 24.22 13.23
C ARG A 499 -16.31 25.32 13.01
N LYS A 500 -15.98 26.54 13.43
CA LYS A 500 -16.88 27.70 13.37
C LYS A 500 -17.33 28.02 11.95
N GLU A 501 -16.44 27.82 10.98
CA GLU A 501 -16.69 28.03 9.56
C GLU A 501 -17.73 27.04 8.99
N ILE A 502 -17.78 25.82 9.52
CA ILE A 502 -18.82 24.85 9.15
C ILE A 502 -20.13 25.20 9.87
N ALA A 503 -20.07 25.47 11.18
CA ALA A 503 -21.25 25.88 11.95
C ALA A 503 -21.96 27.12 11.37
N ALA A 504 -21.22 28.02 10.71
CA ALA A 504 -21.79 29.19 10.04
C ALA A 504 -22.56 28.85 8.75
N LYS A 505 -22.29 27.70 8.10
CA LYS A 505 -22.92 27.27 6.84
C LYS A 505 -24.23 26.50 7.04
N TYR A 506 -24.46 25.94 8.23
CA TYR A 506 -25.61 25.08 8.51
C TYR A 506 -26.34 25.56 9.77
N LYS A 507 -27.67 25.52 9.74
CA LYS A 507 -28.54 25.97 10.84
C LYS A 507 -28.48 25.04 12.05
N SER A 508 -28.20 23.76 11.83
CA SER A 508 -28.12 22.77 12.89
C SER A 508 -27.19 21.61 12.55
N VAL A 509 -26.83 20.85 13.58
CA VAL A 509 -26.12 19.58 13.46
C VAL A 509 -26.89 18.59 12.57
N ASP A 510 -28.22 18.56 12.67
CA ASP A 510 -29.06 17.66 11.87
C ASP A 510 -29.05 18.03 10.38
N GLU A 511 -29.03 19.32 10.05
CA GLU A 511 -28.91 19.77 8.66
C GLU A 511 -27.56 19.34 8.06
N LEU A 512 -26.46 19.50 8.83
CA LEU A 512 -25.14 19.02 8.42
C LEU A 512 -25.11 17.50 8.26
N ARG A 513 -25.70 16.75 9.19
CA ARG A 513 -25.82 15.28 9.11
C ARG A 513 -26.51 14.88 7.82
N ASN A 514 -27.67 15.46 7.54
CA ASN A 514 -28.46 15.14 6.36
C ASN A 514 -27.70 15.45 5.06
N TYR A 515 -26.97 16.57 5.02
CA TYR A 515 -26.10 16.91 3.90
C TYR A 515 -24.94 15.92 3.74
N TYR A 516 -24.21 15.62 4.81
CA TYR A 516 -23.07 14.70 4.79
C TYR A 516 -23.47 13.28 4.36
N GLN A 517 -24.64 12.82 4.78
CA GLN A 517 -25.18 11.51 4.41
C GLN A 517 -25.86 11.49 3.04
N SER A 518 -26.09 12.66 2.42
CA SER A 518 -26.75 12.71 1.12
C SER A 518 -25.88 12.15 -0.01
N PRO A 519 -26.49 11.63 -1.08
CA PRO A 519 -25.75 11.20 -2.27
C PRO A 519 -24.99 12.36 -2.92
N VAL A 520 -23.80 12.08 -3.44
CA VAL A 520 -23.02 13.07 -4.21
C VAL A 520 -23.68 13.39 -5.55
N LYS A 521 -23.42 14.59 -6.08
CA LYS A 521 -23.81 14.95 -7.45
C LYS A 521 -22.59 14.93 -8.36
N LEU A 522 -22.62 14.08 -9.38
CA LEU A 522 -21.53 13.94 -10.35
C LEU A 522 -21.91 14.71 -11.62
N GLU A 523 -21.58 16.01 -11.65
CA GLU A 523 -21.97 16.93 -12.74
C GLU A 523 -20.81 17.19 -13.72
N ALA A 524 -19.59 17.25 -13.19
CA ALA A 524 -18.36 17.50 -13.95
C ALA A 524 -17.14 16.89 -13.24
N VAL A 525 -16.02 16.87 -13.94
CA VAL A 525 -14.70 16.51 -13.40
C VAL A 525 -13.66 17.57 -13.74
N ILE A 526 -12.73 17.81 -12.82
CA ILE A 526 -11.52 18.60 -13.05
C ILE A 526 -10.31 17.67 -12.91
N ILE A 527 -9.56 17.53 -14.00
CA ILE A 527 -8.21 16.93 -13.99
C ILE A 527 -7.22 18.09 -13.78
N PRO A 528 -6.54 18.18 -12.62
CA PRO A 528 -5.70 19.33 -12.30
C PRO A 528 -4.36 19.30 -13.06
N ASP A 529 -3.84 20.49 -13.40
CA ASP A 529 -2.42 20.66 -13.71
C ASP A 529 -1.70 20.89 -12.37
N VAL A 530 -1.29 19.79 -11.73
CA VAL A 530 -0.72 19.78 -10.37
C VAL A 530 0.57 20.60 -10.24
N SER A 531 1.24 20.90 -11.35
CA SER A 531 2.44 21.74 -11.37
C SER A 531 2.12 23.23 -11.17
N LYS A 532 0.93 23.67 -11.61
CA LYS A 532 0.49 25.07 -11.55
C LYS A 532 -0.56 25.32 -10.47
N SER A 533 -1.51 24.40 -10.33
CA SER A 533 -2.62 24.50 -9.38
C SER A 533 -2.82 23.14 -8.70
N PRO A 534 -2.04 22.85 -7.64
CA PRO A 534 -2.18 21.62 -6.88
C PRO A 534 -3.51 21.60 -6.09
N TRP A 535 -3.87 20.43 -5.60
CA TRP A 535 -5.07 20.24 -4.80
C TRP A 535 -5.03 21.07 -3.51
N SER A 536 -6.19 21.60 -3.10
CA SER A 536 -6.36 22.29 -1.81
C SER A 536 -7.26 21.48 -0.88
N GLN A 537 -6.99 21.52 0.43
CA GLN A 537 -7.77 20.79 1.44
C GLN A 537 -8.75 21.74 2.14
N GLN A 538 -9.99 21.29 2.34
CA GLN A 538 -11.02 22.03 3.05
C GLN A 538 -11.26 21.44 4.43
N SER A 539 -12.02 22.14 5.29
CA SER A 539 -12.22 21.70 6.67
C SER A 539 -13.36 20.69 6.84
N GLU A 540 -14.27 20.60 5.87
CA GLU A 540 -15.39 19.67 5.86
C GLU A 540 -14.96 18.20 5.86
N CYS A 541 -15.85 17.37 6.43
CA CYS A 541 -15.68 15.93 6.62
C CYS A 541 -14.40 15.57 7.39
N VAL A 542 -14.10 16.29 8.48
CA VAL A 542 -12.84 16.16 9.25
C VAL A 542 -11.61 16.30 8.34
N MET A 543 -11.62 17.33 7.49
CA MET A 543 -10.57 17.61 6.51
C MET A 543 -10.38 16.52 5.44
N TYR A 544 -11.43 15.76 5.12
CA TYR A 544 -11.42 14.83 3.99
C TYR A 544 -12.01 15.43 2.71
N SER A 545 -12.45 16.69 2.73
CA SER A 545 -12.85 17.42 1.53
C SER A 545 -11.63 18.08 0.87
N TYR A 546 -11.51 17.94 -0.45
CA TYR A 546 -10.43 18.52 -1.23
C TYR A 546 -11.00 19.21 -2.48
N CYS A 547 -10.33 20.25 -2.95
CA CYS A 547 -10.71 20.99 -4.14
C CYS A 547 -9.64 20.95 -5.21
N THR A 548 -10.10 21.04 -6.45
CA THR A 548 -9.28 21.29 -7.64
C THR A 548 -9.83 22.48 -8.39
N HIS A 549 -8.93 23.17 -9.09
CA HIS A 549 -9.25 24.42 -9.77
C HIS A 549 -8.93 24.31 -11.25
N TYR A 550 -9.79 24.91 -12.05
CA TYR A 550 -9.64 25.06 -13.49
C TYR A 550 -9.61 26.53 -13.84
N ARG A 551 -8.73 26.90 -14.78
CA ARG A 551 -8.76 28.21 -15.43
C ARG A 551 -8.47 28.07 -16.91
N LYS A 552 -9.42 28.52 -17.74
CA LYS A 552 -9.40 28.36 -19.19
C LYS A 552 -8.09 28.88 -19.80
N GLY A 553 -7.41 28.02 -20.55
CA GLY A 553 -6.14 28.34 -21.21
C GLY A 553 -4.93 28.49 -20.29
N GLN A 554 -5.07 28.29 -18.97
CA GLN A 554 -3.96 28.43 -18.02
C GLN A 554 -3.58 27.10 -17.36
N TYR A 555 -4.53 26.45 -16.67
CA TYR A 555 -4.30 25.23 -15.91
C TYR A 555 -5.58 24.41 -15.71
N GLY A 556 -5.39 23.10 -15.53
CA GLY A 556 -6.46 22.12 -15.36
C GLY A 556 -7.27 21.87 -16.63
N LYS A 557 -8.01 20.77 -16.62
CA LYS A 557 -8.97 20.39 -17.67
C LYS A 557 -10.33 20.17 -17.01
N LEU A 558 -11.27 21.05 -17.30
CA LEU A 558 -12.68 20.90 -16.91
C LEU A 558 -13.43 20.12 -17.98
N ILE A 559 -14.17 19.10 -17.56
CA ILE A 559 -15.02 18.29 -18.43
C ILE A 559 -16.38 18.20 -17.77
N GLU A 560 -17.38 18.82 -18.40
CA GLU A 560 -18.77 18.68 -18.00
C GLU A 560 -19.35 17.40 -18.57
N PHE A 561 -20.04 16.63 -17.75
CA PHE A 561 -20.66 15.40 -18.21
C PHE A 561 -21.90 15.70 -19.07
N THR A 562 -22.05 14.93 -20.15
CA THR A 562 -23.26 14.88 -20.96
C THR A 562 -24.45 14.40 -20.12
N ASP A 563 -25.67 14.71 -20.57
CA ASP A 563 -26.89 14.25 -19.88
C ASP A 563 -26.96 12.72 -19.79
N SER A 564 -26.48 12.00 -20.80
CA SER A 564 -26.37 10.54 -20.78
C SER A 564 -25.41 10.03 -19.72
N GLN A 565 -24.23 10.66 -19.58
CA GLN A 565 -23.27 10.30 -18.54
C GLN A 565 -23.82 10.60 -17.15
N LYS A 566 -24.40 11.79 -16.94
CA LYS A 566 -25.03 12.18 -15.67
C LYS A 566 -26.10 11.18 -15.26
N LYS A 567 -27.00 10.80 -16.18
CA LYS A 567 -28.05 9.81 -15.93
C LYS A 567 -27.49 8.42 -15.61
N TYR A 568 -26.38 8.02 -16.23
CA TYR A 568 -25.73 6.74 -15.91
C TYR A 568 -25.06 6.79 -14.53
N TYR A 569 -24.30 7.84 -14.24
CA TYR A 569 -23.61 8.01 -12.96
C TYR A 569 -24.59 8.16 -11.79
N GLU A 570 -25.73 8.82 -12.00
CA GLU A 570 -26.80 8.94 -11.01
C GLU A 570 -27.36 7.57 -10.61
N LYS A 571 -27.52 6.63 -11.56
CA LYS A 571 -27.93 5.25 -11.22
C LYS A 571 -26.94 4.56 -10.28
N VAL A 572 -25.63 4.75 -10.50
CA VAL A 572 -24.57 4.18 -9.64
C VAL A 572 -24.64 4.83 -8.25
N VAL A 573 -24.78 6.15 -8.18
CA VAL A 573 -24.91 6.94 -6.95
C VAL A 573 -26.14 6.53 -6.14
N GLU A 574 -27.30 6.43 -6.78
CA GLU A 574 -28.54 5.98 -6.15
C GLU A 574 -28.38 4.56 -5.59
N LEU A 575 -27.84 3.64 -6.40
CA LEU A 575 -27.63 2.25 -6.00
C LEU A 575 -26.70 2.13 -4.79
N TRP A 576 -25.59 2.87 -4.79
CA TRP A 576 -24.64 2.89 -3.67
C TRP A 576 -25.27 3.42 -2.37
N ASN A 577 -26.12 4.45 -2.46
CA ASN A 577 -26.74 5.07 -1.29
C ASN A 577 -28.05 4.42 -0.86
N LYS A 578 -28.50 3.34 -1.51
CA LYS A 578 -29.63 2.55 -1.00
C LYS A 578 -29.31 2.00 0.39
N VAL A 579 -30.34 1.92 1.23
CA VAL A 579 -30.24 1.36 2.57
C VAL A 579 -29.68 -0.06 2.48
N VAL A 580 -28.77 -0.37 3.40
CA VAL A 580 -28.08 -1.66 3.53
C VAL A 580 -28.65 -2.42 4.69
#